data_AF-A0A9D1Z5X0-F1
#
_entry.id   AF-A0A9D1Z5X0-F1
#
_cell.length_a   1.000
_cell.length_b   1.000
_cell.length_c   1.000
_cell.angle_alpha   90.00
_cell.angle_beta   90.00
_cell.angle_gamma   90.00
#
_symmetry.space_group_name_H-M   'P 1'
#
loop_
_entity.id
_entity.type
_entity.pdbx_description
1 polymer ?
#
loop_
_entity_poly.entity_id
_entity_poly.type
_entity_poly.pdbx_seq_one_letter_code
_entity_poly.pdbx_strand_id
1 'polypeptide(L)'
;MKKKKIAKKTIILYVLKILQEGSSPIKPITISNITHVLNSLDIPCDRKTVGRNINYLIEFGYPIKKLPRGGCYYENTKISIKDRITLYKLVSKNITLFENQNICKILGTENGYDWCNYR
;
A
#
# COMPACT_ATOMS: atom_id res chain seq x y z
N MET A 1 -0.85 -12.38 36.08
CA MET A 1 -1.16 -11.28 35.12
C MET A 1 -2.52 -11.54 34.48
N LYS A 2 -3.46 -10.58 34.49
CA LYS A 2 -4.71 -10.72 33.72
C LYS A 2 -4.40 -10.58 32.23
N LYS A 3 -4.77 -11.57 31.42
CA LYS A 3 -4.58 -11.55 29.97
C LYS A 3 -5.45 -10.44 29.37
N LYS A 4 -4.85 -9.53 28.58
CA LYS A 4 -5.60 -8.44 27.93
C LYS A 4 -6.49 -9.04 26.84
N LYS A 5 -7.81 -8.89 26.98
CA LYS A 5 -8.78 -9.36 25.98
C LYS A 5 -8.60 -8.58 24.69
N ILE A 6 -8.27 -9.26 23.60
CA ILE A 6 -8.17 -8.66 22.27
C ILE A 6 -9.58 -8.40 21.73
N ALA A 7 -9.80 -7.19 21.21
CA ALA A 7 -11.06 -6.84 20.59
C ALA A 7 -11.19 -7.56 19.24
N LYS A 8 -12.32 -8.22 18.97
CA LYS A 8 -12.51 -8.97 17.72
C LYS A 8 -12.28 -8.13 16.46
N LYS A 9 -12.61 -6.83 16.51
CA LYS A 9 -12.40 -5.87 15.41
C LYS A 9 -10.92 -5.69 15.04
N THR A 10 -9.97 -5.93 15.95
CA THR A 10 -8.55 -5.75 15.66
C THR A 10 -7.92 -6.94 14.94
N ILE A 11 -8.62 -8.08 14.82
CA ILE A 11 -8.11 -9.28 14.13
C ILE A 11 -7.68 -8.97 12.69
N ILE A 12 -8.38 -8.07 11.99
CA ILE A 12 -8.02 -7.63 10.63
C ILE A 12 -6.61 -7.01 10.57
N LEU A 13 -6.19 -6.28 11.61
CA LEU A 13 -4.87 -5.67 11.69
C LEU A 13 -3.77 -6.73 11.88
N TYR A 14 -4.05 -7.79 12.66
CA TYR A 14 -3.13 -8.91 12.81
C TYR A 14 -2.99 -9.70 11.51
N VAL A 15 -4.10 -9.93 10.79
CA VAL A 15 -4.07 -10.55 9.46
C VAL A 15 -3.20 -9.74 8.49
N LEU A 16 -3.37 -8.42 8.47
CA LEU A 16 -2.54 -7.52 7.67
C LEU A 16 -1.05 -7.64 8.03
N LYS A 17 -0.71 -7.60 9.32
CA LYS A 17 0.68 -7.72 9.80
C LYS A 17 1.32 -9.04 9.38
N ILE A 18 0.60 -10.15 9.54
CA ILE A 18 1.05 -11.48 9.12
C ILE A 18 1.30 -11.52 7.61
N LEU A 19 0.44 -10.90 6.79
CA LEU A 19 0.66 -10.81 5.35
C LEU A 19 1.90 -9.98 5.02
N GLN A 20 2.06 -8.81 5.63
CA GLN A 20 3.18 -7.90 5.37
C GLN A 20 4.56 -8.50 5.69
N GLU A 21 4.64 -9.30 6.75
CA GLU A 21 5.92 -9.83 7.24
C GLU A 21 6.15 -11.30 6.89
N GLY A 22 5.07 -12.08 6.80
CA GLY A 22 5.12 -13.54 6.70
C GLY A 22 4.84 -14.09 5.31
N SER A 23 4.58 -13.24 4.32
CA SER A 23 4.25 -13.68 2.95
C SER A 23 5.05 -12.95 1.88
N SER A 24 5.26 -13.62 0.75
CA SER A 24 5.90 -13.06 -0.45
C SER A 24 5.39 -13.79 -1.70
N PRO A 25 5.69 -13.29 -2.92
CA PRO A 25 5.29 -13.99 -4.15
C PRO A 25 5.82 -15.43 -4.22
N ILE A 26 7.03 -15.67 -3.70
CA ILE A 26 7.69 -16.99 -3.69
C ILE A 26 7.15 -17.86 -2.53
N LYS A 27 6.77 -17.23 -1.42
CA LYS A 27 6.25 -17.89 -0.22
C LYS A 27 4.86 -17.34 0.13
N PRO A 28 3.82 -17.71 -0.62
CA PRO A 28 2.45 -17.32 -0.30
C PRO A 28 2.01 -18.00 1.00
N ILE A 29 1.17 -17.31 1.77
CA ILE A 29 0.62 -17.84 3.02
C ILE A 29 -0.85 -18.24 2.83
N THR A 30 -1.24 -19.40 3.35
CA THR A 30 -2.62 -19.85 3.28
C THR A 30 -3.47 -19.27 4.41
N ILE A 31 -4.79 -19.25 4.21
CA ILE A 31 -5.76 -18.89 5.26
C ILE A 31 -5.59 -19.78 6.50
N SER A 32 -5.35 -21.08 6.29
CA SER A 32 -5.07 -22.03 7.38
C SER A 32 -3.81 -21.63 8.14
N ASN A 33 -2.72 -21.29 7.46
CA ASN A 33 -1.49 -20.85 8.13
C ASN A 33 -1.71 -19.57 8.95
N ILE A 34 -2.38 -18.56 8.40
CA ILE A 34 -2.71 -17.33 9.13
C ILE A 34 -3.53 -17.66 10.38
N THR A 35 -4.53 -18.55 10.24
CA THR A 35 -5.37 -18.99 11.36
C THR A 35 -4.55 -19.68 12.45
N HIS A 36 -3.62 -20.56 12.08
CA HIS A 36 -2.73 -21.23 13.02
C HIS A 36 -1.82 -20.25 13.76
N VAL A 37 -1.25 -19.25 13.06
CA VAL A 37 -0.42 -18.20 13.68
C VAL A 37 -1.24 -17.36 14.65
N LEU A 38 -2.47 -16.98 14.30
CA LEU A 38 -3.35 -16.24 15.22
C LEU A 38 -3.68 -17.05 16.47
N ASN A 39 -4.01 -18.33 16.31
CA ASN A 39 -4.30 -19.22 17.44
C ASN A 39 -3.08 -19.43 18.34
N SER A 40 -1.86 -19.53 17.79
CA SER A 40 -0.64 -19.63 18.59
C SER A 40 -0.32 -18.35 19.37
N LEU A 41 -0.85 -17.21 18.94
CA LEU A 41 -0.80 -15.93 19.66
C LEU A 41 -1.98 -15.74 20.64
N ASP A 42 -2.79 -16.78 20.87
CA ASP A 42 -4.02 -16.74 21.66
C ASP A 42 -5.06 -15.73 21.12
N ILE A 43 -5.10 -15.57 19.80
CA ILE A 43 -6.08 -14.75 19.10
C ILE A 43 -7.04 -15.69 18.36
N PRO A 44 -8.06 -16.24 19.04
CA PRO A 44 -8.93 -17.23 18.44
C PRO A 44 -9.68 -16.62 17.24
N CYS A 45 -9.49 -17.22 16.08
CA CYS A 45 -10.10 -16.79 14.84
C CYS A 45 -10.34 -18.00 13.94
N ASP A 46 -11.45 -18.01 13.20
CA ASP A 46 -11.75 -19.05 12.24
C ASP A 46 -11.32 -18.68 10.81
N ARG A 47 -11.16 -19.70 9.95
CA ARG A 47 -10.72 -19.52 8.56
C ARG A 47 -11.65 -18.64 7.72
N LYS A 48 -12.98 -18.66 7.97
CA LYS A 48 -13.95 -17.83 7.23
C LYS A 48 -13.78 -16.35 7.60
N THR A 49 -13.52 -16.07 8.88
CA THR A 49 -13.22 -14.72 9.37
C THR A 49 -11.91 -14.19 8.79
N VAL A 50 -10.85 -15.01 8.76
CA VAL A 50 -9.60 -14.64 8.07
C VAL A 50 -9.83 -14.37 6.57
N GLY A 51 -10.59 -15.22 5.88
CA GLY A 51 -10.91 -15.03 4.46
C GLY A 51 -11.65 -13.72 4.18
N ARG A 52 -12.64 -13.36 5.01
CA ARG A 52 -13.35 -12.08 4.91
C ARG A 52 -12.44 -10.89 5.19
N ASN A 53 -11.60 -10.97 6.21
CA ASN A 53 -10.63 -9.91 6.52
C ASN A 53 -9.67 -9.67 5.35
N ILE A 54 -9.19 -10.73 4.68
CA ILE A 54 -8.37 -10.60 3.48
C ILE A 54 -9.14 -9.88 2.36
N ASN A 55 -10.41 -10.22 2.15
CA ASN A 55 -11.25 -9.53 1.15
C ASN A 55 -11.39 -8.04 1.48
N TYR A 56 -11.73 -7.71 2.73
CA TYR A 56 -11.85 -6.31 3.17
C TYR A 56 -10.55 -5.54 2.98
N LEU A 57 -9.39 -6.15 3.24
CA LEU A 57 -8.10 -5.51 3.01
C LEU A 57 -7.84 -5.26 1.51
N ILE A 58 -8.19 -6.21 0.64
CA ILE A 58 -8.08 -6.03 -0.82
C ILE A 58 -9.03 -4.93 -1.30
N GLU A 59 -10.29 -4.96 -0.88
CA GLU A 59 -11.32 -3.95 -1.20
C GLU A 59 -10.91 -2.56 -0.71
N PHE A 60 -10.24 -2.47 0.45
CA PHE A 60 -9.69 -1.22 0.97
C PHE A 60 -8.47 -0.71 0.18
N GLY A 61 -7.85 -1.54 -0.66
CA GLY A 61 -6.72 -1.15 -1.51
C GLY A 61 -5.35 -1.61 -1.02
N TYR A 62 -5.26 -2.51 -0.03
CA TYR A 62 -3.98 -3.12 0.30
C TYR A 62 -3.50 -4.02 -0.86
N PRO A 63 -2.20 -3.99 -1.19
CA PRO A 63 -1.65 -4.72 -2.34
C PRO A 63 -1.49 -6.22 -2.00
N ILE A 64 -2.60 -6.92 -1.83
CA ILE A 64 -2.63 -8.35 -1.52
C ILE A 64 -3.06 -9.11 -2.77
N LYS A 65 -2.24 -10.08 -3.19
CA LYS A 65 -2.57 -10.97 -4.31
C LYS A 65 -3.01 -12.33 -3.81
N LYS A 66 -4.09 -12.85 -4.38
CA LYS A 66 -4.54 -14.23 -4.18
C LYS A 66 -4.06 -15.11 -5.31
N LEU A 67 -3.67 -16.33 -4.97
CA LEU A 67 -3.24 -17.32 -5.95
C LEU A 67 -4.38 -18.30 -6.28
N PRO A 68 -4.50 -18.75 -7.55
CA PRO A 68 -5.56 -19.68 -7.97
C PRO A 68 -5.56 -21.02 -7.21
N ARG A 69 -4.38 -21.52 -6.83
CA ARG A 69 -4.20 -22.79 -6.10
C ARG A 69 -4.28 -22.63 -4.57
N GLY A 70 -4.80 -21.50 -4.10
CA GLY A 70 -4.85 -21.15 -2.70
C GLY A 70 -3.61 -20.38 -2.24
N GLY A 71 -3.78 -19.67 -1.12
CA GLY A 71 -2.76 -18.77 -0.60
C GLY A 71 -2.90 -17.34 -1.10
N CYS A 72 -2.26 -16.44 -0.37
CA CYS A 72 -2.18 -15.03 -0.69
C CYS A 72 -0.85 -14.47 -0.21
N TYR A 73 -0.42 -13.36 -0.79
CA TYR A 73 0.75 -12.66 -0.33
C TYR A 73 0.57 -11.15 -0.40
N TYR A 74 1.28 -10.44 0.45
CA TYR A 74 1.41 -8.99 0.36
C TYR A 74 2.44 -8.67 -0.73
N GLU A 75 1.97 -8.09 -1.83
CA GLU A 75 2.81 -7.57 -2.91
C GLU A 75 3.50 -6.31 -2.39
N ASN A 76 4.62 -6.52 -1.71
CA ASN A 76 5.47 -5.44 -1.27
C ASN A 76 6.12 -4.85 -2.51
N THR A 77 5.53 -3.79 -3.06
CA THR A 77 6.16 -2.93 -4.06
C THR A 77 7.30 -2.19 -3.38
N LYS A 78 8.36 -2.92 -3.01
CA LYS A 78 9.66 -2.31 -2.77
C LYS A 78 10.08 -1.75 -4.12
N ILE A 79 9.79 -0.48 -4.34
CA ILE A 79 10.31 0.28 -5.47
C ILE A 79 11.81 0.00 -5.46
N SER A 80 12.32 -0.63 -6.53
CA SER A 80 13.72 -0.95 -6.65
C SER A 80 14.54 0.32 -6.42
N ILE A 81 15.75 0.20 -5.87
CA ILE A 81 16.65 1.37 -5.75
C ILE A 81 16.82 2.01 -7.14
N LYS A 82 16.88 1.20 -8.20
CA LYS A 82 16.91 1.66 -9.59
C LYS A 82 15.67 2.46 -9.97
N ASP A 83 14.49 1.98 -9.60
CA ASP A 83 13.22 2.67 -9.89
C ASP A 83 13.08 3.95 -9.08
N ARG A 84 13.58 3.97 -7.83
CA ARG A 84 13.66 5.18 -6.99
C ARG A 84 14.59 6.23 -7.59
N ILE A 85 15.79 5.83 -8.03
CA ILE A 85 16.73 6.72 -8.71
C ILE A 85 16.12 7.23 -10.01
N THR A 86 15.41 6.37 -10.76
CA THR A 86 14.73 6.75 -12.00
C THR A 86 13.62 7.75 -11.74
N LEU A 87 12.77 7.49 -10.74
CA LEU A 87 11.71 8.40 -10.30
C LEU A 87 12.29 9.74 -9.84
N TYR A 88 13.35 9.72 -9.03
CA TYR A 88 14.04 10.93 -8.58
C TYR A 88 14.59 11.74 -9.76
N LYS A 89 15.22 11.08 -10.74
CA LYS A 89 15.72 11.74 -11.97
C LYS A 89 14.59 12.35 -12.81
N LEU A 90 13.46 11.65 -12.95
CA LEU A 90 12.30 12.13 -13.69
C LEU A 90 11.66 13.33 -13.00
N VAL A 91 11.45 13.25 -11.68
CA VAL A 91 10.92 14.36 -10.88
C VAL A 91 11.87 15.56 -10.91
N SER A 92 13.17 15.35 -10.70
CA SER A 92 14.17 16.44 -10.73
C SER A 92 14.22 17.13 -12.09
N LYS A 93 14.19 16.38 -13.20
CA LYS A 93 14.12 16.94 -14.55
C LYS A 93 12.82 17.73 -14.77
N ASN A 94 11.68 17.21 -14.31
CA ASN A 94 10.40 17.88 -14.47
C ASN A 94 10.27 19.13 -13.60
N ILE A 95 10.87 19.15 -12.39
CA ILE A 95 10.95 20.36 -11.57
C ILE A 95 11.80 21.42 -12.28
N THR A 96 12.97 21.05 -12.81
CA THR A 96 13.79 22.01 -13.57
C THR A 96 13.10 22.50 -14.85
N LEU A 97 12.31 21.66 -15.52
CA LEU A 97 11.51 22.07 -16.68
C LEU A 97 10.34 22.98 -16.27
N PHE A 98 9.73 22.74 -15.10
CA PHE A 98 8.64 23.55 -14.56
C PHE A 98 9.14 24.93 -14.09
N GLU A 99 10.30 24.99 -13.44
CA GLU A 99 10.99 26.24 -13.11
C GLU A 99 11.39 26.99 -14.38
N ASN A 100 11.91 26.31 -15.41
CA ASN A 100 12.26 26.94 -16.69
C ASN A 100 11.01 27.43 -17.48
N GLN A 101 9.88 26.71 -17.45
CA GLN A 101 8.62 27.17 -18.05
C GLN A 101 8.00 28.36 -17.32
N ASN A 102 8.21 28.47 -16.00
CA ASN A 102 7.76 29.62 -15.22
C ASN A 102 8.69 30.84 -15.39
N ILE A 103 10.01 30.64 -15.53
CA ILE A 103 10.97 31.73 -15.85
C ILE A 103 10.67 32.35 -17.22
N CYS A 104 10.39 31.55 -18.25
CA CYS A 104 10.01 32.08 -19.57
C CYS A 104 8.64 32.80 -19.57
N LYS A 105 7.71 32.43 -18.69
CA LYS A 105 6.45 33.16 -18.52
C LYS A 105 6.65 34.49 -17.79
N ILE A 106 7.48 34.52 -16.74
CA ILE A 106 7.78 35.74 -15.97
C ILE A 106 8.53 36.77 -16.85
N LEU A 107 9.44 36.32 -17.71
CA LEU A 107 10.15 37.19 -18.66
C LEU A 107 9.35 37.55 -19.92
N GLY A 108 8.19 36.92 -20.14
CA GLY A 108 7.28 37.21 -21.26
C GLY A 108 6.06 38.06 -20.90
N THR A 109 5.84 38.33 -19.60
CA THR A 109 4.69 39.10 -19.12
C THR A 109 4.95 40.60 -18.94
N GLU A 110 6.11 41.11 -19.33
CA GLU A 110 6.33 42.57 -19.38
C GLU A 110 5.49 43.27 -20.47
N ASN A 111 4.78 42.52 -21.34
CA ASN A 111 3.85 43.06 -22.35
C ASN A 111 2.37 42.68 -22.12
N GLY A 112 1.92 42.70 -20.87
CA GLY A 112 0.55 43.01 -20.45
C GLY A 112 -0.63 42.36 -21.20
N TYR A 113 -1.19 41.28 -20.63
CA TYR A 113 -2.62 40.94 -20.78
C TYR A 113 -3.16 40.26 -19.50
N ASP A 114 -4.23 40.83 -18.94
CA ASP A 114 -4.95 40.43 -17.73
C ASP A 114 -6.04 39.39 -18.06
N TRP A 115 -6.09 38.28 -17.31
CA TRP A 115 -7.06 37.19 -17.48
C TRP A 115 -7.97 36.98 -16.27
N CYS A 116 -8.20 38.00 -15.45
CA CYS A 116 -9.28 37.97 -14.45
C CYS A 116 -10.66 38.26 -15.09
N ASN A 117 -11.08 37.48 -16.09
CA ASN A 117 -12.45 37.51 -16.61
C ASN A 117 -12.74 36.26 -17.45
N TYR A 118 -12.95 35.11 -16.82
CA TYR A 118 -13.87 34.10 -17.34
C TYR A 118 -14.44 33.32 -16.14
N ARG A 119 -15.77 33.33 -16.07
CA ARG A 119 -16.64 32.67 -15.09
C ARG A 119 -16.32 31.20 -14.84
#